data_AF-A0A125W544-F1
#
_entry.id   AF-A0A125W544-F1
#
_cell.length_a   1.000
_cell.length_b   1.000
_cell.length_c   1.000
_cell.angle_alpha   90.00
_cell.angle_beta   90.00
_cell.angle_gamma   90.00
#
_symmetry.space_group_name_H-M   'P 1'
#
loop_
_entity.id
_entity.type
_entity.pdbx_description
1 polymer ?
#
loop_
_entity_poly.entity_id
_entity_poly.type
_entity_poly.pdbx_seq_one_letter_code
_entity_poly.pdbx_strand_id
1 'polypeptide(L)'
;MTNGTSQGLFIVVAIIIFGIFIAISYLLFRDTLKPSLSTIFTDSLEQAEGNLTRETPSPQYPKITEEQKYVKIRSENNRTGETEIWVEISQLEDGTLSIDKSSNYNGDYLYGNSKMTGTLVFPDKIHDIPVTKIKNNAFQSTNLNGKIQFPKFLTEIGSSSFEKSAPTSVVFNDGLKVIGDSIFSKAYSSFEINLPDSVEHIGNNAFSTVMKLRGELKLPENLKTIGRGAFANSNYSGELIIPKNVESIESLAFPITKFSKVTIKNPNTKIANNSIKMQDGTWFSR
;
A
#
# COMPACT_ATOMS: atom_id res chain seq x y z
N MET A 1 -42.76 32.40 -60.61
CA MET A 1 -41.88 31.80 -59.59
C MET A 1 -41.69 32.83 -58.47
N THR A 2 -42.57 32.83 -57.47
CA THR A 2 -42.58 33.80 -56.35
C THR A 2 -42.55 33.03 -55.03
N ASN A 3 -41.40 32.47 -54.66
CA ASN A 3 -41.26 31.66 -53.43
C ASN A 3 -40.15 32.15 -52.47
N GLY A 4 -39.56 33.32 -52.67
CA GLY A 4 -38.48 33.82 -51.79
C GLY A 4 -38.95 34.72 -50.64
N THR A 5 -40.00 35.51 -50.85
CA THR A 5 -40.36 36.61 -49.92
C THR A 5 -41.26 36.17 -48.76
N SER A 6 -42.05 35.10 -48.92
CA SER A 6 -42.95 34.62 -47.85
C SER A 6 -42.21 33.84 -46.77
N GLN A 7 -41.22 33.01 -47.13
CA GLN A 7 -40.45 32.21 -46.16
C GLN A 7 -39.63 33.07 -45.19
N GLY A 8 -39.04 34.18 -45.65
CA GLY A 8 -38.30 35.10 -44.79
C GLY A 8 -39.17 35.76 -43.73
N LEU A 9 -40.42 36.12 -44.08
CA LEU A 9 -41.36 36.73 -43.15
C LEU A 9 -41.82 35.75 -42.05
N PHE A 10 -42.05 34.48 -42.40
CA PHE A 10 -42.42 33.45 -41.41
C PHE A 10 -41.31 33.17 -40.40
N ILE A 11 -40.06 33.17 -40.82
CA ILE A 11 -38.91 32.97 -39.92
C ILE A 11 -38.78 34.14 -38.94
N VAL A 12 -38.89 35.38 -39.43
CA VAL A 12 -38.82 36.57 -38.58
C VAL A 12 -39.96 36.59 -37.55
N VAL A 13 -41.19 36.26 -37.98
CA VAL A 13 -42.35 36.18 -37.06
C VAL A 13 -42.16 35.07 -36.03
N ALA A 14 -41.64 33.90 -36.41
CA ALA A 14 -41.39 32.80 -35.48
C ALA A 14 -40.33 33.16 -34.41
N ILE A 15 -39.25 33.85 -34.80
CA ILE A 15 -38.21 34.31 -33.87
C ILE A 15 -38.78 35.34 -32.88
N ILE A 16 -39.61 36.27 -33.34
CA ILE A 16 -40.24 37.27 -32.48
C ILE A 16 -41.18 36.59 -31.47
N ILE A 17 -42.02 35.66 -31.93
CA ILE A 17 -42.93 34.92 -31.03
C ILE A 17 -42.15 34.11 -30.00
N PHE A 18 -41.07 33.44 -30.41
CA PHE A 18 -40.22 32.68 -29.49
C PHE A 18 -39.52 33.57 -28.46
N GLY A 19 -39.01 34.73 -28.88
CA GLY A 19 -38.42 35.72 -27.98
C GLY A 19 -39.42 36.25 -26.95
N ILE A 20 -40.65 36.54 -27.38
CA ILE A 20 -41.74 36.96 -26.48
C ILE A 20 -42.09 35.84 -25.50
N PHE A 21 -42.16 34.59 -25.96
CA PHE A 21 -42.45 33.44 -25.10
C PHE A 21 -41.38 33.24 -24.01
N ILE A 22 -40.09 33.40 -24.36
CA ILE A 22 -38.99 33.37 -23.39
C ILE A 22 -39.10 34.53 -22.41
N ALA A 23 -39.38 35.75 -22.87
CA ALA A 23 -39.49 36.92 -22.01
C ALA A 23 -40.69 36.81 -21.04
N ILE A 24 -41.85 36.33 -21.52
CA ILE A 24 -43.03 36.08 -20.69
C ILE A 24 -42.77 34.96 -19.69
N SER A 25 -42.14 33.85 -20.11
CA SER A 25 -41.74 32.77 -19.21
C SER A 25 -40.78 33.28 -18.13
N TYR A 26 -39.77 34.06 -18.50
CA TYR A 26 -38.86 34.67 -17.54
C TYR A 26 -39.61 35.60 -16.57
N LEU A 27 -40.50 36.46 -17.04
CA LEU A 27 -41.28 37.35 -16.17
C LEU A 27 -42.23 36.59 -15.23
N LEU A 28 -42.86 35.51 -15.71
CA LEU A 28 -43.75 34.66 -14.91
C LEU A 28 -42.99 33.85 -13.85
N PHE A 29 -41.76 33.44 -14.14
CA PHE A 29 -41.01 32.53 -13.28
C PHE A 29 -39.80 33.16 -12.55
N ARG A 30 -39.46 34.44 -12.78
CA ARG A 30 -38.27 35.09 -12.17
C ARG A 30 -38.32 35.11 -10.64
N ASP A 31 -39.52 35.26 -10.07
CA ASP A 31 -39.71 35.38 -8.62
C ASP A 31 -39.74 34.00 -7.96
N THR A 32 -40.10 32.94 -8.70
CA THR A 32 -39.95 31.53 -8.28
C THR A 32 -38.53 30.98 -8.45
N LEU A 33 -37.74 31.51 -9.39
CA LEU A 33 -36.37 31.05 -9.67
C LEU A 33 -35.33 31.53 -8.64
N LYS A 34 -35.51 32.74 -8.08
CA LYS A 34 -34.53 33.34 -7.15
C LYS A 34 -34.37 32.58 -5.83
N PRO A 35 -35.44 32.13 -5.15
CA PRO A 35 -35.29 31.37 -3.91
C PRO A 35 -34.83 29.94 -4.19
N SER A 36 -35.35 29.29 -5.23
CA SER A 36 -35.18 27.85 -5.44
C SER A 36 -33.78 27.44 -5.87
N LEU A 37 -33.11 28.23 -6.73
CA LEU A 37 -31.75 27.90 -7.18
C LEU A 37 -30.72 28.18 -6.07
N SER A 38 -30.84 29.30 -5.35
CA SER A 38 -29.90 29.59 -4.26
C SER A 38 -30.01 28.57 -3.13
N THR A 39 -31.23 28.17 -2.74
CA THR A 39 -31.42 27.15 -1.69
C THR A 39 -30.93 25.77 -2.12
N ILE A 40 -31.14 25.37 -3.39
CA ILE A 40 -30.63 24.09 -3.90
C ILE A 40 -29.10 24.06 -3.86
N PHE A 41 -28.42 25.16 -4.22
CA PHE A 41 -26.96 25.21 -4.17
C PHE A 41 -26.40 25.31 -2.76
N THR A 42 -27.03 26.07 -1.86
CA THR A 42 -26.59 26.18 -0.46
C THR A 42 -26.83 24.90 0.31
N ASP A 43 -27.99 24.24 0.18
CA ASP A 43 -28.28 22.99 0.87
C ASP A 43 -27.35 21.86 0.41
N SER A 44 -27.01 21.84 -0.88
CA SER A 44 -26.08 20.85 -1.44
C SER A 44 -24.64 21.11 -1.01
N LEU A 45 -24.23 22.38 -0.87
CA LEU A 45 -22.92 22.76 -0.36
C LEU A 45 -22.81 22.52 1.15
N GLU A 46 -23.83 22.86 1.95
CA GLU A 46 -23.87 22.57 3.38
C GLU A 46 -23.95 21.07 3.66
N GLN A 47 -24.66 20.27 2.84
CA GLN A 47 -24.57 18.80 2.92
C GLN A 47 -23.21 18.27 2.52
N ALA A 48 -22.55 18.85 1.51
CA ALA A 48 -21.21 18.45 1.10
C ALA A 48 -20.17 18.80 2.17
N GLU A 49 -20.22 20.00 2.75
CA GLU A 49 -19.39 20.43 3.88
C GLU A 49 -19.70 19.63 5.16
N GLY A 50 -20.96 19.31 5.42
CA GLY A 50 -21.40 18.43 6.50
C GLY A 50 -20.91 16.98 6.34
N ASN A 51 -20.75 16.51 5.10
CA ASN A 51 -20.17 15.20 4.80
C ASN A 51 -18.64 15.21 4.79
N LEU A 52 -18.00 16.35 4.51
CA LEU A 52 -16.55 16.55 4.63
C LEU A 52 -16.09 16.67 6.09
N THR A 53 -16.97 17.09 7.00
CA THR A 53 -16.69 17.29 8.44
C THR A 53 -17.16 16.14 9.33
N ARG A 54 -18.02 15.24 8.84
CA ARG A 54 -18.27 13.95 9.50
C ARG A 54 -17.06 13.05 9.26
N GLU A 55 -16.18 12.97 10.25
CA GLU A 55 -15.38 11.77 10.43
C GLU A 55 -16.35 10.59 10.39
N THR A 56 -16.34 9.80 9.31
CA THR A 56 -16.99 8.49 9.33
C THR A 56 -16.44 7.78 10.56
N PRO A 57 -17.27 7.43 11.56
CA PRO A 57 -16.77 6.76 12.74
C PRO A 57 -15.99 5.54 12.28
N SER A 58 -14.71 5.47 12.67
CA SER A 58 -13.87 4.32 12.36
C SER A 58 -14.65 3.05 12.67
N PRO A 59 -14.66 2.06 11.77
CA PRO A 59 -15.46 0.85 11.95
C PRO A 59 -15.21 0.29 13.36
N GLN A 60 -16.28 0.24 14.15
CA GLN A 60 -16.21 -0.22 15.53
C GLN A 60 -16.19 -1.75 15.53
N TYR A 61 -15.01 -2.31 15.73
CA TYR A 61 -14.84 -3.76 15.85
C TYR A 61 -15.10 -4.23 17.29
N PRO A 62 -15.66 -5.43 17.49
CA PRO A 62 -15.83 -5.99 18.82
C PRO A 62 -14.47 -6.14 19.52
N LYS A 63 -14.44 -5.93 20.84
CA LYS A 63 -13.22 -6.18 21.62
C LYS A 63 -12.94 -7.68 21.69
N ILE A 64 -11.70 -8.07 21.41
CA ILE A 64 -11.27 -9.45 21.60
C ILE A 64 -11.11 -9.75 23.10
N THR A 65 -11.55 -10.93 23.53
CA THR A 65 -11.30 -11.43 24.89
C THR A 65 -9.90 -12.04 25.02
N GLU A 66 -9.43 -12.29 26.24
CA GLU A 66 -8.14 -12.98 26.48
C GLU A 66 -8.08 -14.37 25.82
N GLU A 67 -9.21 -15.09 25.80
CA GLU A 67 -9.31 -16.42 25.18
C GLU A 67 -9.25 -16.35 23.64
N GLN A 68 -9.63 -15.21 23.06
CA GLN A 68 -9.64 -14.96 21.62
C GLN A 68 -8.29 -14.46 21.07
N LYS A 69 -7.30 -14.20 21.94
CA LYS A 69 -5.97 -13.74 21.52
C LYS A 69 -5.14 -14.81 20.83
N TYR A 70 -5.52 -16.07 20.96
CA TYR A 70 -4.74 -17.21 20.50
C TYR A 70 -5.45 -17.90 19.35
N VAL A 71 -4.91 -17.75 18.15
CA VAL A 71 -5.61 -18.14 16.93
C VAL A 71 -4.71 -19.01 16.07
N LYS A 72 -5.27 -20.12 15.59
CA LYS A 72 -4.62 -20.96 14.58
C LYS A 72 -4.85 -20.36 13.20
N ILE A 73 -3.77 -20.01 12.51
CA ILE A 73 -3.82 -19.46 11.14
C ILE A 73 -3.48 -20.50 10.07
N ARG A 74 -2.92 -21.64 10.46
CA ARG A 74 -2.66 -22.78 9.55
C ARG A 74 -2.68 -24.09 10.33
N SER A 75 -3.33 -25.10 9.77
CA SER A 75 -3.30 -26.47 10.31
C SER A 75 -2.17 -27.29 9.67
N GLU A 76 -1.62 -28.26 10.40
CA GLU A 76 -0.63 -29.20 9.88
C GLU A 76 -1.19 -30.00 8.69
N ASN A 77 -0.35 -30.25 7.68
CA ASN A 77 -0.68 -31.13 6.56
C ASN A 77 0.55 -31.97 6.15
N ASN A 78 0.53 -33.23 6.53
CA ASN A 78 1.62 -34.18 6.26
C ASN A 78 1.81 -34.52 4.77
N ARG A 79 0.82 -34.29 3.90
CA ARG A 79 0.95 -34.54 2.45
C ARG A 79 1.77 -33.46 1.76
N THR A 80 1.61 -32.22 2.20
CA THR A 80 2.38 -31.06 1.71
C THR A 80 3.57 -30.75 2.59
N GLY A 81 3.71 -31.48 3.72
CA GLY A 81 4.75 -31.26 4.72
C GLY A 81 4.60 -29.92 5.44
N GLU A 82 3.39 -29.36 5.55
CA GLU A 82 3.13 -28.08 6.22
C GLU A 82 2.97 -28.26 7.72
N THR A 83 3.62 -27.40 8.50
CA THR A 83 3.47 -27.37 9.96
C THR A 83 2.26 -26.55 10.40
N GLU A 84 1.66 -26.92 11.52
CA GLU A 84 0.69 -26.09 12.24
C GLU A 84 1.31 -24.75 12.67
N ILE A 85 0.51 -23.69 12.65
CA ILE A 85 0.91 -22.35 13.08
C ILE A 85 -0.19 -21.72 13.94
N TRP A 86 0.19 -21.43 15.17
CA TRP A 86 -0.54 -20.61 16.13
C TRP A 86 0.07 -19.22 16.19
N VAL A 87 -0.77 -18.22 16.40
CA VAL A 87 -0.33 -16.85 16.63
C VAL A 87 -1.04 -16.22 17.82
N GLU A 88 -0.32 -15.35 18.51
CA GLU A 88 -0.89 -14.36 19.42
C GLU A 88 -1.29 -13.13 18.59
N ILE A 89 -2.51 -12.63 18.82
CA ILE A 89 -3.02 -11.40 18.20
C ILE A 89 -3.33 -10.32 19.24
N SER A 90 -3.20 -9.07 18.83
CA SER A 90 -3.63 -7.90 19.62
C SER A 90 -4.56 -7.02 18.81
N GLN A 91 -5.53 -6.41 19.49
CA GLN A 91 -6.34 -5.34 18.90
C GLN A 91 -5.59 -4.00 19.00
N LEU A 92 -5.55 -3.28 17.89
CA LEU A 92 -4.94 -1.95 17.77
C LEU A 92 -5.93 -0.85 18.17
N GLU A 93 -5.44 0.38 18.31
CA GLU A 93 -6.26 1.54 18.70
C GLU A 93 -7.38 1.84 17.70
N ASP A 94 -7.17 1.56 16.41
CA ASP A 94 -8.17 1.68 15.35
C ASP A 94 -9.18 0.51 15.30
N GLY A 95 -9.08 -0.43 16.24
CA GLY A 95 -9.92 -1.61 16.36
C GLY A 95 -9.51 -2.79 15.49
N THR A 96 -8.53 -2.65 14.59
CA THR A 96 -8.03 -3.74 13.73
C THR A 96 -7.06 -4.66 14.47
N LEU A 97 -6.61 -5.74 13.84
CA LEU A 97 -5.76 -6.75 14.48
C LEU A 97 -4.32 -6.71 13.98
N SER A 98 -3.41 -6.95 14.92
CA SER A 98 -2.03 -7.31 14.65
C SER A 98 -1.72 -8.77 14.99
N ILE A 99 -0.80 -9.36 14.25
CA ILE A 99 -0.16 -10.64 14.58
C ILE A 99 1.14 -10.36 15.31
N ASP A 100 1.26 -10.86 16.54
CA ASP A 100 2.28 -10.41 17.48
C ASP A 100 3.43 -11.40 17.63
N LYS A 101 3.09 -12.69 17.75
CA LYS A 101 4.03 -13.80 17.93
C LYS A 101 3.48 -15.05 17.25
N SER A 102 4.36 -15.97 16.90
CA SER A 102 4.01 -17.25 16.28
C SER A 102 4.66 -18.43 16.99
N SER A 103 4.01 -19.59 16.91
CA SER A 103 4.50 -20.87 17.40
C SER A 103 3.86 -22.02 16.63
N ASN A 104 4.45 -23.22 16.71
CA ASN A 104 3.81 -24.47 16.29
C ASN A 104 3.04 -25.15 17.44
N TYR A 105 3.08 -24.58 18.65
CA TYR A 105 2.32 -25.04 19.81
C TYR A 105 1.34 -23.97 20.27
N ASN A 106 0.12 -24.38 20.60
CA ASN A 106 -0.86 -23.50 21.20
C ASN A 106 -0.38 -23.06 22.60
N GLY A 107 -0.42 -21.75 22.89
CA GLY A 107 -0.12 -21.23 24.23
C GLY A 107 1.37 -21.08 24.56
N ASP A 108 2.28 -21.61 23.73
CA ASP A 108 3.73 -21.56 23.94
C ASP A 108 4.40 -20.70 22.85
N TYR A 109 4.19 -19.39 22.94
CA TYR A 109 4.64 -18.39 21.96
C TYR A 109 6.11 -17.99 22.17
N LEU A 110 6.97 -19.00 22.25
CA LEU A 110 8.41 -18.84 22.15
C LEU A 110 8.72 -18.34 20.74
N TYR A 111 9.35 -17.17 20.62
CA TYR A 111 9.81 -16.66 19.34
C TYR A 111 10.58 -17.76 18.58
N GLY A 112 10.11 -18.12 17.40
CA GLY A 112 10.88 -18.97 16.49
C GLY A 112 10.93 -20.44 16.85
N ASN A 113 9.76 -21.10 16.96
CA ASN A 113 9.77 -22.54 16.89
C ASN A 113 10.33 -23.01 15.53
N SER A 114 11.26 -23.97 15.56
CA SER A 114 12.19 -24.17 14.47
C SER A 114 11.62 -25.08 13.39
N LYS A 115 11.54 -24.53 12.17
CA LYS A 115 11.27 -25.19 10.87
C LYS A 115 9.80 -25.22 10.47
N MET A 116 9.22 -24.04 10.25
CA MET A 116 7.98 -23.93 9.51
C MET A 116 8.22 -24.23 8.01
N THR A 117 7.34 -25.01 7.40
CA THR A 117 7.43 -25.43 5.99
C THR A 117 6.14 -25.14 5.24
N GLY A 118 6.21 -25.11 3.91
CA GLY A 118 5.06 -24.90 3.01
C GLY A 118 4.51 -23.47 3.01
N THR A 119 3.30 -23.27 2.48
CA THR A 119 2.78 -21.91 2.22
C THR A 119 2.14 -21.33 3.48
N LEU A 120 2.58 -20.15 3.90
CA LEU A 120 1.97 -19.37 4.96
C LEU A 120 0.97 -18.38 4.35
N VAL A 121 -0.32 -18.69 4.48
CA VAL A 121 -1.43 -17.82 4.07
C VAL A 121 -2.04 -17.20 5.32
N PHE A 122 -1.96 -15.88 5.42
CA PHE A 122 -2.59 -15.16 6.52
C PHE A 122 -4.08 -14.96 6.24
N PRO A 123 -4.96 -15.15 7.24
CA PRO A 123 -6.37 -14.81 7.08
C PRO A 123 -6.54 -13.29 6.97
N ASP A 124 -7.38 -12.83 6.03
CA ASP A 124 -7.71 -11.40 5.88
C ASP A 124 -8.35 -10.81 7.13
N LYS A 125 -9.12 -11.63 7.85
CA LYS A 125 -9.86 -11.27 9.04
C LYS A 125 -9.79 -12.40 10.08
N ILE A 126 -9.80 -12.03 11.34
CA ILE A 126 -9.98 -12.95 12.46
C ILE A 126 -11.14 -12.41 13.30
N HIS A 127 -12.15 -13.25 13.56
CA HIS A 127 -13.40 -12.82 14.22
C HIS A 127 -14.07 -11.62 13.52
N ASP A 128 -14.06 -11.60 12.18
CA ASP A 128 -14.52 -10.50 11.31
C ASP A 128 -13.76 -9.17 11.42
N ILE A 129 -12.66 -9.13 12.19
CA ILE A 129 -11.79 -7.97 12.34
C ILE A 129 -10.60 -8.09 11.36
N PRO A 130 -10.32 -7.07 10.52
CA PRO A 130 -9.19 -7.08 9.61
C PRO A 130 -7.83 -7.24 10.29
N VAL A 131 -6.97 -8.07 9.69
CA VAL A 131 -5.55 -8.15 10.07
C VAL A 131 -4.77 -7.12 9.27
N THR A 132 -4.29 -6.08 9.94
CA THR A 132 -3.64 -4.91 9.31
C THR A 132 -2.14 -4.84 9.60
N LYS A 133 -1.65 -5.55 10.62
CA LYS A 133 -0.25 -5.43 11.04
C LYS A 133 0.38 -6.77 11.39
N ILE A 134 1.62 -6.98 10.95
CA ILE A 134 2.52 -7.99 11.52
C ILE A 134 3.48 -7.24 12.45
N LYS A 135 3.52 -7.54 13.75
CA LYS A 135 4.42 -6.83 14.67
C LYS A 135 5.88 -7.27 14.50
N ASN A 136 6.75 -6.50 15.14
CA ASN A 136 8.16 -6.80 15.24
C ASN A 136 8.39 -8.21 15.78
N ASN A 137 9.31 -8.94 15.16
CA ASN A 137 9.71 -10.30 15.54
C ASN A 137 8.62 -11.38 15.50
N ALA A 138 7.42 -11.12 14.94
CA ALA A 138 6.28 -12.05 15.01
C ALA A 138 6.59 -13.48 14.52
N PHE A 139 7.42 -13.62 13.49
CA PHE A 139 7.91 -14.88 12.91
C PHE A 139 9.45 -14.97 12.92
N GLN A 140 10.10 -14.26 13.85
CA GLN A 140 11.56 -14.31 14.00
C GLN A 140 12.00 -15.73 14.35
N SER A 141 13.09 -16.20 13.74
CA SER A 141 13.71 -17.52 13.97
C SER A 141 12.80 -18.74 13.70
N THR A 142 11.69 -18.57 12.97
CA THR A 142 10.80 -19.70 12.61
C THR A 142 11.42 -20.65 11.58
N ASN A 143 12.51 -20.24 10.92
CA ASN A 143 13.14 -20.94 9.79
C ASN A 143 12.12 -21.27 8.70
N LEU A 144 11.12 -20.40 8.48
CA LEU A 144 10.09 -20.62 7.45
C LEU A 144 10.77 -20.82 6.09
N ASN A 145 10.52 -21.96 5.48
CA ASN A 145 10.97 -22.29 4.13
C ASN A 145 9.76 -22.62 3.25
N GLY A 146 9.26 -21.61 2.54
CA GLY A 146 8.05 -21.71 1.74
C GLY A 146 7.58 -20.35 1.22
N LYS A 147 6.33 -20.28 0.78
CA LYS A 147 5.74 -19.04 0.26
C LYS A 147 5.04 -18.27 1.37
N ILE A 148 5.07 -16.94 1.32
CA ILE A 148 4.28 -16.08 2.22
C ILE A 148 3.22 -15.35 1.38
N GLN A 149 1.97 -15.38 1.84
CA GLN A 149 0.85 -14.61 1.29
C GLN A 149 0.23 -13.77 2.40
N PHE A 150 0.49 -12.47 2.35
CA PHE A 150 0.02 -11.51 3.35
C PHE A 150 -1.49 -11.23 3.23
N PRO A 151 -2.16 -10.83 4.34
CA PRO A 151 -3.60 -10.59 4.32
C PRO A 151 -3.93 -9.33 3.51
N LYS A 152 -5.12 -9.31 2.90
CA LYS A 152 -5.58 -8.25 1.99
C LYS A 152 -5.49 -6.85 2.58
N PHE A 153 -5.77 -6.71 3.88
CA PHE A 153 -5.84 -5.42 4.57
C PHE A 153 -4.53 -5.03 5.27
N LEU A 154 -3.43 -5.76 5.04
CA LEU A 154 -2.15 -5.47 5.68
C LEU A 154 -1.62 -4.10 5.27
N THR A 155 -1.28 -3.26 6.24
CA THR A 155 -0.69 -1.93 6.03
C THR A 155 0.76 -1.88 6.53
N GLU A 156 1.16 -2.72 7.47
CA GLU A 156 2.48 -2.68 8.08
C GLU A 156 3.07 -4.07 8.38
N ILE A 157 4.35 -4.24 8.02
CA ILE A 157 5.18 -5.38 8.43
C ILE A 157 6.27 -4.85 9.36
N GLY A 158 6.28 -5.30 10.60
CA GLY A 158 7.22 -4.87 11.63
C GLY A 158 8.64 -5.40 11.43
N SER A 159 9.57 -4.76 12.12
CA SER A 159 11.00 -5.04 12.04
C SER A 159 11.34 -6.46 12.49
N SER A 160 12.29 -7.10 11.80
CA SER A 160 12.74 -8.47 12.03
C SER A 160 11.62 -9.52 12.09
N SER A 161 10.42 -9.20 11.57
CA SER A 161 9.25 -10.07 11.64
C SER A 161 9.49 -11.45 11.03
N PHE A 162 10.38 -11.59 10.04
CA PHE A 162 10.76 -12.87 9.45
C PHE A 162 12.30 -13.09 9.48
N GLU A 163 13.00 -12.54 10.48
CA GLU A 163 14.45 -12.75 10.61
C GLU A 163 14.75 -14.25 10.74
N LYS A 164 15.80 -14.72 10.05
CA LYS A 164 16.19 -16.15 9.87
C LYS A 164 15.15 -17.02 9.16
N SER A 165 14.13 -16.44 8.54
CA SER A 165 13.18 -17.18 7.71
C SER A 165 13.51 -17.03 6.25
N ALA A 166 13.65 -18.13 5.52
CA ALA A 166 14.12 -18.17 4.15
C ALA A 166 12.99 -18.45 3.12
N PRO A 167 12.01 -17.53 2.93
CA PRO A 167 10.92 -17.80 2.00
C PRO A 167 11.44 -17.95 0.56
N THR A 168 10.73 -18.79 -0.19
CA THR A 168 10.98 -19.03 -1.62
C THR A 168 10.17 -18.08 -2.50
N SER A 169 9.13 -17.44 -1.95
CA SER A 169 8.31 -16.42 -2.60
C SER A 169 7.59 -15.59 -1.54
N VAL A 170 7.38 -14.31 -1.82
CA VAL A 170 6.58 -13.40 -0.99
C VAL A 170 5.58 -12.68 -1.88
N VAL A 171 4.31 -12.73 -1.50
CA VAL A 171 3.22 -12.00 -2.16
C VAL A 171 2.73 -10.94 -1.19
N PHE A 172 3.05 -9.69 -1.51
CA PHE A 172 2.54 -8.51 -0.80
C PHE A 172 1.12 -8.18 -1.29
N ASN A 173 0.34 -7.52 -0.44
CA ASN A 173 -0.98 -7.00 -0.79
C ASN A 173 -0.87 -5.55 -1.30
N ASP A 174 -1.87 -5.12 -2.07
CA ASP A 174 -1.90 -3.77 -2.69
C ASP A 174 -2.09 -2.61 -1.69
N GLY A 175 -2.32 -2.91 -0.41
CA GLY A 175 -2.52 -1.92 0.66
C GLY A 175 -1.29 -1.68 1.53
N LEU A 176 -0.19 -2.43 1.32
CA LEU A 176 0.99 -2.36 2.18
C LEU A 176 1.64 -0.98 2.12
N LYS A 177 1.81 -0.34 3.27
CA LYS A 177 2.41 1.00 3.40
C LYS A 177 3.83 0.95 3.93
N VAL A 178 4.07 0.10 4.94
CA VAL A 178 5.33 0.10 5.68
C VAL A 178 5.96 -1.29 5.67
N ILE A 179 7.21 -1.34 5.20
CA ILE A 179 8.09 -2.50 5.34
C ILE A 179 9.16 -2.14 6.37
N GLY A 180 9.16 -2.86 7.50
CA GLY A 180 10.06 -2.59 8.62
C GLY A 180 11.53 -2.93 8.36
N ASP A 181 12.34 -2.73 9.40
CA ASP A 181 13.77 -2.98 9.32
C ASP A 181 14.07 -4.48 9.29
N SER A 182 15.04 -4.91 8.50
CA SER A 182 15.64 -6.25 8.58
C SER A 182 14.62 -7.41 8.49
N ILE A 183 13.49 -7.24 7.79
CA ILE A 183 12.38 -8.21 7.81
C ILE A 183 12.82 -9.63 7.47
N PHE A 184 13.77 -9.82 6.55
CA PHE A 184 14.32 -11.13 6.18
C PHE A 184 15.81 -11.28 6.54
N SER A 185 16.31 -10.52 7.52
CA SER A 185 17.72 -10.58 7.91
C SER A 185 18.13 -12.00 8.34
N LYS A 186 19.38 -12.40 8.09
CA LYS A 186 19.93 -13.75 8.33
C LYS A 186 19.18 -14.92 7.67
N ALA A 187 18.30 -14.65 6.71
CA ALA A 187 17.55 -15.67 6.00
C ALA A 187 18.27 -16.30 4.80
N TYR A 188 19.18 -15.55 4.16
CA TYR A 188 19.83 -15.93 2.89
C TYR A 188 18.83 -16.46 1.84
N SER A 189 17.68 -15.79 1.73
CA SER A 189 16.60 -16.23 0.84
C SER A 189 16.92 -15.96 -0.63
N SER A 190 16.20 -16.66 -1.49
CA SER A 190 16.40 -16.59 -2.94
C SER A 190 15.05 -16.48 -3.65
N PHE A 191 14.39 -15.33 -3.51
CA PHE A 191 13.13 -14.99 -4.19
C PHE A 191 13.22 -13.62 -4.89
N GLU A 192 12.32 -13.38 -5.84
CA GLU A 192 12.15 -12.08 -6.50
C GLU A 192 11.18 -11.21 -5.70
N ILE A 193 11.41 -9.91 -5.67
CA ILE A 193 10.57 -8.96 -4.93
C ILE A 193 9.75 -8.13 -5.91
N ASN A 194 8.43 -8.19 -5.78
CA ASN A 194 7.50 -7.29 -6.45
C ASN A 194 6.84 -6.40 -5.38
N LEU A 195 7.28 -5.15 -5.27
CA LEU A 195 6.73 -4.20 -4.30
C LEU A 195 5.44 -3.56 -4.86
N PRO A 196 4.36 -3.47 -4.06
CA PRO A 196 3.15 -2.78 -4.49
C PRO A 196 3.35 -1.26 -4.46
N ASP A 197 2.65 -0.54 -5.36
CA ASP A 197 2.75 0.92 -5.49
C ASP A 197 2.31 1.68 -4.24
N SER A 198 1.60 1.02 -3.33
CA SER A 198 1.14 1.57 -2.06
C SER A 198 2.25 1.80 -1.04
N VAL A 199 3.41 1.14 -1.19
CA VAL A 199 4.50 1.20 -0.20
C VAL A 199 5.06 2.61 -0.13
N GLU A 200 5.12 3.14 1.09
CA GLU A 200 5.63 4.48 1.40
C GLU A 200 7.01 4.41 2.07
N HIS A 201 7.27 3.36 2.85
CA HIS A 201 8.49 3.25 3.65
C HIS A 201 9.13 1.86 3.53
N ILE A 202 10.42 1.83 3.20
CA ILE A 202 11.25 0.62 3.25
C ILE A 202 12.33 0.83 4.30
N GLY A 203 12.32 -0.02 5.32
CA GLY A 203 13.21 0.05 6.47
C GLY A 203 14.67 -0.30 6.18
N ASN A 204 15.50 -0.08 7.19
CA ASN A 204 16.93 -0.39 7.14
C ASN A 204 17.13 -1.89 6.94
N ASN A 205 17.99 -2.25 5.99
CA ASN A 205 18.32 -3.64 5.68
C ASN A 205 17.12 -4.55 5.38
N ALA A 206 15.95 -4.00 5.02
CA ALA A 206 14.71 -4.77 4.83
C ALA A 206 14.90 -6.00 3.92
N PHE A 207 15.64 -5.82 2.82
CA PHE A 207 15.93 -6.86 1.84
C PHE A 207 17.43 -7.10 1.65
N SER A 208 18.24 -6.76 2.66
CA SER A 208 19.70 -6.84 2.55
C SER A 208 20.24 -8.24 2.33
N THR A 209 19.50 -9.29 2.68
CA THR A 209 19.95 -10.70 2.69
C THR A 209 19.30 -11.56 1.59
N VAL A 210 18.52 -10.95 0.69
CA VAL A 210 17.85 -11.68 -0.40
C VAL A 210 18.80 -11.77 -1.61
N MET A 211 19.29 -12.97 -1.90
CA MET A 211 20.40 -13.20 -2.85
C MET A 211 19.97 -13.21 -4.33
N LYS A 212 18.67 -13.30 -4.63
CA LYS A 212 18.13 -13.34 -6.01
C LYS A 212 17.64 -12.00 -6.53
N LEU A 213 17.85 -10.89 -5.82
CA LEU A 213 17.44 -9.56 -6.28
C LEU A 213 18.33 -9.13 -7.45
N ARG A 214 17.82 -9.25 -8.67
CA ARG A 214 18.55 -8.97 -9.92
C ARG A 214 17.58 -8.48 -10.98
N GLY A 215 18.12 -8.01 -12.10
CA GLY A 215 17.32 -7.44 -13.19
C GLY A 215 16.98 -5.98 -12.92
N GLU A 216 15.86 -5.51 -13.46
CA GLU A 216 15.43 -4.12 -13.28
C GLU A 216 14.65 -3.96 -11.97
N LEU A 217 14.96 -2.92 -11.20
CA LEU A 217 14.24 -2.57 -9.99
C LEU A 217 13.12 -1.58 -10.31
N LYS A 218 11.88 -1.95 -10.00
CA LYS A 218 10.74 -1.04 -9.98
C LYS A 218 10.49 -0.57 -8.55
N LEU A 219 10.67 0.72 -8.30
CA LEU A 219 10.34 1.34 -7.03
C LEU A 219 8.85 1.77 -7.02
N PRO A 220 8.13 1.59 -5.90
CA PRO A 220 6.75 2.05 -5.74
C PRO A 220 6.57 3.54 -5.99
N GLU A 221 5.51 3.95 -6.69
CA GLU A 221 5.28 5.37 -7.01
C GLU A 221 4.99 6.24 -5.76
N ASN A 222 4.45 5.65 -4.68
CA ASN A 222 4.21 6.37 -3.40
C ASN A 222 5.38 6.29 -2.41
N LEU A 223 6.51 5.71 -2.81
CA LEU A 223 7.66 5.54 -1.94
C LEU A 223 8.20 6.90 -1.49
N LYS A 224 8.36 7.08 -0.18
CA LYS A 224 8.92 8.27 0.47
C LYS A 224 10.35 8.05 0.92
N THR A 225 10.63 6.90 1.56
CA THR A 225 11.96 6.67 2.16
C THR A 225 12.52 5.29 1.85
N ILE A 226 13.83 5.25 1.58
CA ILE A 226 14.62 4.02 1.43
C ILE A 226 15.68 3.99 2.53
N GLY A 227 15.54 3.06 3.47
CA GLY A 227 16.42 2.90 4.61
C GLY A 227 17.84 2.45 4.27
N ARG A 228 18.73 2.59 5.25
CA ARG A 228 20.14 2.25 5.14
C ARG A 228 20.28 0.77 4.80
N GLY A 229 21.04 0.44 3.76
CA GLY A 229 21.26 -0.98 3.42
C GLY A 229 20.03 -1.72 2.90
N ALA A 230 18.92 -1.04 2.59
CA ALA A 230 17.64 -1.69 2.25
C ALA A 230 17.79 -2.80 1.19
N PHE A 231 18.66 -2.60 0.20
CA PHE A 231 18.96 -3.56 -0.87
C PHE A 231 20.45 -3.93 -0.93
N ALA A 232 21.11 -4.06 0.22
CA ALA A 232 22.57 -4.19 0.32
C ALA A 232 23.20 -5.30 -0.53
N ASN A 233 22.61 -6.50 -0.57
CA ASN A 233 23.08 -7.64 -1.37
C ASN A 233 22.18 -7.92 -2.58
N SER A 234 21.66 -6.86 -3.20
CA SER A 234 21.05 -6.99 -4.52
C SER A 234 22.12 -7.03 -5.62
N ASN A 235 21.71 -7.25 -6.86
CA ASN A 235 22.50 -7.20 -8.07
C ASN A 235 21.60 -6.67 -9.21
N TYR A 236 20.80 -5.66 -8.88
CA TYR A 236 19.96 -4.95 -9.85
C TYR A 236 20.83 -4.25 -10.90
N SER A 237 20.30 -4.10 -12.10
CA SER A 237 20.98 -3.57 -13.28
C SER A 237 20.05 -2.72 -14.12
N GLY A 238 20.60 -1.98 -15.09
CA GLY A 238 19.82 -1.12 -15.98
C GLY A 238 19.61 0.28 -15.41
N GLU A 239 18.47 0.90 -15.71
CA GLU A 239 18.14 2.24 -15.20
C GLU A 239 17.41 2.16 -13.85
N LEU A 240 17.94 2.86 -12.85
CA LEU A 240 17.22 3.12 -11.60
C LEU A 240 16.44 4.42 -11.73
N ILE A 241 15.11 4.33 -11.69
CA ILE A 241 14.24 5.50 -11.64
C ILE A 241 13.81 5.73 -10.19
N ILE A 242 14.20 6.86 -9.62
CA ILE A 242 13.75 7.31 -8.30
C ILE A 242 12.42 8.09 -8.46
N PRO A 243 11.29 7.57 -7.92
CA PRO A 243 9.98 8.20 -8.06
C PRO A 243 9.88 9.62 -7.48
N LYS A 244 8.84 10.36 -7.88
CA LYS A 244 8.64 11.77 -7.51
C LYS A 244 8.40 12.01 -6.01
N ASN A 245 7.94 10.99 -5.30
CA ASN A 245 7.58 11.09 -3.89
C ASN A 245 8.75 10.74 -2.97
N VAL A 246 9.88 10.26 -3.50
CA VAL A 246 11.02 9.87 -2.67
C VAL A 246 11.68 11.12 -2.09
N GLU A 247 11.67 11.19 -0.76
CA GLU A 247 12.23 12.27 0.05
C GLU A 247 13.67 11.96 0.47
N SER A 248 13.97 10.70 0.83
CA SER A 248 15.32 10.30 1.22
C SER A 248 15.74 8.89 0.79
N ILE A 249 17.03 8.76 0.47
CA ILE A 249 17.73 7.51 0.21
C ILE A 249 18.96 7.48 1.12
N GLU A 250 18.95 6.56 2.06
CA GLU A 250 19.99 6.46 3.08
C GLU A 250 21.26 5.77 2.57
N SER A 251 22.33 5.88 3.36
CA SER A 251 23.65 5.33 3.00
C SER A 251 23.57 3.83 2.72
N LEU A 252 24.37 3.35 1.77
CA LEU A 252 24.46 1.95 1.37
C LEU A 252 23.11 1.33 0.96
N ALA A 253 22.09 2.10 0.56
CA ALA A 253 20.81 1.54 0.12
C ALA A 253 20.97 0.53 -1.03
N PHE A 254 21.88 0.81 -1.98
CA PHE A 254 22.19 0.03 -3.18
C PHE A 254 23.72 -0.09 -3.40
N PRO A 255 24.47 -0.72 -2.48
CA PRO A 255 25.93 -0.70 -2.46
C PRO A 255 26.56 -1.72 -3.41
N ILE A 256 25.81 -2.77 -3.78
CA ILE A 256 26.20 -3.80 -4.74
C ILE A 256 25.15 -3.78 -5.84
N THR A 257 25.28 -2.90 -6.83
CA THR A 257 24.37 -2.87 -7.98
C THR A 257 25.15 -2.56 -9.26
N LYS A 258 24.49 -2.74 -10.40
CA LYS A 258 25.04 -2.54 -11.75
C LYS A 258 24.15 -1.58 -12.54
N PHE A 259 23.67 -0.53 -11.89
CA PHE A 259 22.88 0.48 -12.59
C PHE A 259 23.74 1.22 -13.61
N SER A 260 23.28 1.28 -14.85
CA SER A 260 23.92 2.01 -15.94
C SER A 260 23.52 3.48 -15.95
N LYS A 261 22.38 3.81 -15.33
CA LYS A 261 21.82 5.16 -15.25
C LYS A 261 20.96 5.30 -14.02
N VAL A 262 20.95 6.48 -13.41
CA VAL A 262 20.03 6.87 -12.34
C VAL A 262 19.27 8.10 -12.79
N THR A 263 17.94 8.04 -12.77
CA THR A 263 17.05 9.17 -13.07
C THR A 263 16.28 9.54 -11.81
N ILE A 264 16.35 10.81 -11.41
CA ILE A 264 15.66 11.30 -10.22
C ILE A 264 14.48 12.16 -10.64
N LYS A 265 13.25 11.71 -10.35
CA LYS A 265 12.04 12.48 -10.66
C LYS A 265 11.83 13.67 -9.68
N ASN A 266 12.33 13.57 -8.45
CA ASN A 266 12.25 14.65 -7.46
C ASN A 266 13.63 15.32 -7.23
N PRO A 267 13.85 16.55 -7.72
CA PRO A 267 15.13 17.23 -7.55
C PRO A 267 15.49 17.48 -6.07
N ASN A 268 14.52 17.43 -5.15
CA ASN A 268 14.76 17.64 -3.72
C ASN A 268 15.07 16.36 -2.93
N THR A 269 15.12 15.19 -3.56
CA THR A 269 15.45 13.93 -2.87
C THR A 269 16.81 14.03 -2.17
N LYS A 270 16.85 13.76 -0.86
CA LYS A 270 18.08 13.70 -0.08
C LYS A 270 18.76 12.36 -0.33
N ILE A 271 19.94 12.38 -0.94
CA ILE A 271 20.70 11.17 -1.26
C ILE A 271 21.94 11.16 -0.38
N ALA A 272 22.02 10.20 0.52
CA ALA A 272 23.18 10.04 1.39
C ALA A 272 24.42 9.62 0.59
N ASN A 273 25.60 9.96 1.14
CA ASN A 273 26.87 9.48 0.59
C ASN A 273 26.90 7.95 0.55
N ASN A 274 27.52 7.41 -0.49
CA ASN A 274 27.64 5.97 -0.71
C ASN A 274 26.29 5.23 -0.73
N SER A 275 25.22 5.86 -1.20
CA SER A 275 23.87 5.26 -1.26
C SER A 275 23.71 4.34 -2.46
N ILE A 276 24.08 4.78 -3.67
CA ILE A 276 23.87 4.05 -4.93
C ILE A 276 25.20 3.80 -5.63
N LYS A 277 25.57 2.54 -5.80
CA LYS A 277 26.76 2.13 -6.55
C LYS A 277 26.44 2.00 -8.03
N MET A 278 27.23 2.63 -8.89
CA MET A 278 27.06 2.55 -10.34
C MET A 278 27.79 1.34 -10.93
N GLN A 279 27.41 0.94 -12.15
CA GLN A 279 28.03 -0.20 -12.84
C GLN A 279 29.55 -0.05 -13.07
N ASP A 280 30.06 1.17 -13.13
CA ASP A 280 31.48 1.49 -13.31
C ASP A 280 32.27 1.45 -12.00
N GLY A 281 31.62 1.11 -10.88
CA GLY A 281 32.23 1.05 -9.56
C GLY A 281 32.34 2.41 -8.86
N THR A 282 31.81 3.49 -9.43
CA THR A 282 31.67 4.78 -8.75
C THR A 282 30.43 4.81 -7.85
N TRP A 283 30.35 5.79 -6.96
CA TRP A 283 29.12 6.09 -6.23
C TRP A 283 28.39 7.19 -6.99
N PHE A 284 27.08 7.04 -7.18
CA PHE A 284 26.26 8.08 -7.80
C PHE A 284 26.41 9.39 -7.01
N SER A 285 26.76 10.45 -7.73
CA SER A 285 26.72 11.81 -7.24
C SER A 285 25.86 12.66 -8.18
N ARG A 286 25.22 13.68 -7.61
CA ARG A 286 24.49 14.70 -8.37
C ARG A 286 25.44 15.65 -9.09
#